data_AF-A2BLR2-F1
#
_entry.id   AF-A2BLR2-F1
#
_cell.length_a   1.000
_cell.length_b   1.000
_cell.length_c   1.000
_cell.angle_alpha   90.00
_cell.angle_beta   90.00
_cell.angle_gamma   90.00
#
_symmetry.space_group_name_H-M   'P 1'
#
loop_
_entity.id
_entity.type
_entity.pdbx_description
1 polymer ?
#
loop_
_entity_poly.entity_id
_entity_poly.type
_entity_poly.pdbx_seq_one_letter_code
_entity_poly.pdbx_strand_id
1 'polypeptide(L)' 'MAHYEGVIEKDEKGYLIRLPDELMASLRWKEGDKVKIEMSEWRGRLVIVVYK' A
#
# COMPACT_ATOMS: atom_id res chain seq x y z
N MET A 1 11.60 10.39 10.55
CA MET A 1 10.97 9.57 9.49
C MET A 1 9.51 9.38 9.89
N ALA A 2 8.56 9.65 8.99
CA ALA A 2 7.16 9.35 9.28
C ALA A 2 6.98 7.83 9.36
N HIS A 3 6.29 7.37 10.41
CA HIS A 3 5.87 5.98 10.56
C HIS A 3 4.35 5.95 10.37
N TYR A 4 3.88 5.11 9.45
CA TYR A 4 2.45 4.94 9.16
C TYR A 4 2.07 3.52 9.54
N GLU A 5 1.02 3.38 10.34
CA GLU A 5 0.44 2.09 10.69
C GLU A 5 -0.81 1.85 9.84
N GLY A 6 -0.96 0.64 9.31
CA GLY A 6 -2.12 0.22 8.54
C GLY A 6 -2.71 -1.05 9.12
N VAL A 7 -3.97 -1.32 8.80
CA VAL A 7 -4.67 -2.54 9.22
C VAL A 7 -4.75 -3.49 8.03
N ILE A 8 -4.35 -4.75 8.23
CA ILE A 8 -4.57 -5.83 7.27
C ILE A 8 -5.75 -6.66 7.73
N GLU A 9 -6.80 -6.68 6.93
CA GLU A 9 -7.97 -7.52 7.12
C GLU A 9 -7.96 -8.63 6.06
N LYS A 10 -8.49 -9.80 6.38
CA LYS A 10 -8.65 -10.91 5.43
C LYS A 10 -10.14 -11.22 5.29
N ASP A 11 -10.60 -11.31 4.05
CA ASP A 11 -11.96 -11.72 3.70
C ASP A 11 -11.95 -12.87 2.69
N GLU A 12 -13.13 -13.24 2.18
CA GLU A 12 -13.29 -14.30 1.19
C GLU A 12 -12.66 -13.98 -0.18
N LYS A 13 -12.36 -12.71 -0.46
CA LYS A 13 -11.80 -12.22 -1.73
C LYS A 13 -10.28 -12.00 -1.66
N GLY A 14 -9.70 -11.91 -0.45
CA GLY A 14 -8.27 -11.82 -0.26
C GLY A 14 -7.87 -11.03 0.98
N TYR A 15 -6.83 -10.19 0.84
CA TYR A 15 -6.36 -9.29 1.88
C TYR A 15 -6.71 -7.86 1.53
N LEU A 16 -7.33 -7.15 2.46
CA LEU A 16 -7.59 -5.73 2.39
C LEU A 16 -6.57 -5.00 3.28
N ILE A 17 -5.79 -4.10 2.68
CA ILE A 17 -4.82 -3.28 3.41
C ILE A 17 -5.37 -1.86 3.48
N ARG A 18 -5.72 -1.41 4.68
CA ARG A 18 -6.17 -0.02 4.93
C ARG A 18 -4.98 0.82 5.33
N LEU A 19 -4.66 1.81 4.50
CA LEU A 19 -3.59 2.80 4.74
C LEU A 19 -4.19 4.08 5.32
N PRO A 20 -3.45 4.82 6.17
CA PRO A 20 -3.91 6.11 6.71
C PRO A 20 -4.18 7.14 5.61
N ASP A 21 -5.20 7.97 5.82
CA ASP A 21 -5.59 9.04 4.88
C ASP A 21 -4.44 10.01 4.57
N GLU A 22 -3.59 10.30 5.55
CA GLU A 22 -2.40 11.14 5.37
C GLU A 22 -1.40 10.56 4.37
N LEU A 23 -1.18 9.23 4.42
CA LEU A 23 -0.29 8.54 3.49
C LEU A 23 -0.91 8.56 2.08
N MET A 24 -2.20 8.24 1.98
CA MET A 24 -2.94 8.28 0.72
C MET A 24 -2.89 9.67 0.07
N ALA A 25 -3.09 10.73 0.85
CA ALA A 25 -3.01 12.12 0.39
C ALA A 25 -1.59 12.50 -0.07
N SER A 26 -0.55 12.05 0.66
CA SER A 26 0.84 12.31 0.29
C SER A 26 1.25 11.63 -1.03
N LEU A 27 0.75 10.42 -1.26
CA LEU A 27 0.98 9.64 -2.49
C LEU A 27 0.10 10.11 -3.65
N ARG A 28 -0.92 10.94 -3.36
CA ARG A 28 -1.93 11.43 -4.31
C ARG A 28 -2.63 10.30 -5.06
N TRP A 29 -2.83 9.15 -4.39
CA TRP A 29 -3.57 8.03 -4.96
C TRP A 29 -5.02 8.40 -5.17
N LYS A 30 -5.57 7.92 -6.27
CA LYS A 30 -6.98 7.98 -6.59
C LYS A 30 -7.52 6.60 -6.83
N GLU A 31 -8.82 6.44 -6.60
CA GLU A 31 -9.51 5.22 -7.00
C GLU A 31 -9.30 4.98 -8.50
N GLY A 32 -8.91 3.75 -8.85
CA GLY A 32 -8.60 3.35 -10.22
C GLY A 32 -7.13 3.49 -10.62
N ASP A 33 -6.27 4.10 -9.81
CA ASP A 33 -4.83 4.12 -10.06
C ASP A 33 -4.27 2.69 -10.07
N LYS A 34 -3.41 2.40 -11.06
CA LYS A 34 -2.73 1.11 -11.16
C LYS A 34 -1.46 1.13 -10.32
N VAL A 35 -1.29 0.10 -9.50
CA VAL A 35 -0.08 -0.12 -8.71
C VAL A 35 0.58 -1.43 -9.08
N LYS A 36 1.91 -1.47 -8.96
CA LYS A 36 2.68 -2.71 -8.96
C LYS A 36 3.12 -3.00 -7.53
N ILE A 37 2.93 -4.23 -7.11
CA ILE A 37 3.36 -4.71 -5.81
C ILE A 37 4.54 -5.65 -6.04
N GLU A 38 5.67 -5.33 -5.43
CA GLU A 38 6.91 -6.11 -5.52
C GLU A 38 7.37 -6.52 -4.12
N MET A 39 7.96 -7.72 -4.02
CA MET A 39 8.63 -8.15 -2.80
C MET A 39 10.12 -7.83 -2.91
N SER A 40 10.64 -6.97 -2.02
CA SER A 40 12.07 -6.75 -1.96
C SER A 40 12.72 -7.87 -1.14
N GLU A 41 13.33 -8.83 -1.82
CA GLU A 41 13.98 -10.01 -1.21
C GLU A 41 15.08 -9.62 -0.20
N TRP A 42 15.78 -8.52 -0.45
CA TRP A 42 16.85 -8.05 0.45
C TRP A 42 16.33 -7.34 1.70
N ARG A 43 15.12 -6.76 1.66
CA ARG A 43 14.61 -5.98 2.80
C ARG A 43 13.48 -6.67 3.56
N GLY A 44 12.92 -7.76 3.04
CA GLY A 44 11.72 -8.39 3.60
C GLY A 44 10.54 -7.41 3.64
N ARG A 45 10.50 -6.45 2.71
CA ARG A 45 9.49 -5.38 2.66
C ARG A 45 8.66 -5.52 1.40
N LEU A 46 7.35 -5.34 1.58
CA LEU A 46 6.44 -5.08 0.48
C LEU A 46 6.73 -3.68 -0.08
N VAL A 47 7.01 -3.59 -1.37
CA VAL A 47 7.22 -2.32 -2.07
C VAL A 47 6.03 -2.11 -3.00
N ILE A 48 5.34 -0.99 -2.82
CA ILE A 48 4.26 -0.58 -3.71
C ILE A 48 4.77 0.54 -4.60
N VAL A 49 4.80 0.28 -5.91
CA VAL A 49 5.23 1.23 -6.94
C VAL A 49 3.99 1.70 -7.69
N VAL A 50 3.88 3.02 -7.84
CA VAL A 50 2.72 3.68 -8.42
C VAL A 50 3.09 4.14 -9.82
N TYR A 51 2.34 3.70 -10.82
CA TYR A 51 2.54 4.11 -12.21
C TYR A 51 1.39 5.01 -12.61
N LYS A 52 1.73 6.18 -13.18
CA LYS A 52 0.76 7.12 -13.76
C LYS A 52 0.50 6.79 -15.22
#